data_AF-A0A974P2H5-F1
#
_entry.id   AF-A0A974P2H5-F1
#
_cell.length_a   1.000
_cell.length_b   1.000
_cell.length_c   1.000
_cell.angle_alpha   90.00
_cell.angle_beta   90.00
_cell.angle_gamma   90.00
#
_symmetry.space_group_name_H-M   'P 1'
#
loop_
_entity.id
_entity.type
_entity.pdbx_description
1 polymer ?
#
loop_
_entity_poly.entity_id
_entity_poly.type
_entity_poly.pdbx_seq_one_letter_code
_entity_poly.pdbx_strand_id
1 'polypeptide(L)'
;MTLGNALNAALVLTFAALAWRTARARAFIRHRRWALRLFVVINAVWFYRLGMMLWFAVHQGPVGHTAAFDGPFDIFLAFAHVLLPLAILELYLAAGAQGGARAKGAMAALLLVLSLATAAGVLLVVMGMWLPRL
;
A
#
# COMPACT_ATOMS: atom_id res chain seq x y z
N MET A 1 16.47 -1.41 2.55
CA MET A 1 15.63 -0.71 1.54
C MET A 1 15.75 -1.27 0.11
N THR A 2 16.95 -1.54 -0.40
CA THR A 2 17.17 -2.02 -1.79
C THR A 2 16.36 -3.26 -2.15
N LEU A 3 16.33 -4.27 -1.27
CA LEU A 3 15.61 -5.53 -1.52
C LEU A 3 14.09 -5.32 -1.64
N GLY A 4 13.52 -4.43 -0.83
CA GLY A 4 12.10 -4.07 -0.89
C GLY A 4 11.71 -3.39 -2.21
N ASN A 5 12.56 -2.47 -2.68
CA ASN A 5 12.34 -1.81 -3.98
C ASN A 5 12.50 -2.78 -5.15
N ALA A 6 13.46 -3.70 -5.09
CA ALA A 6 13.64 -4.74 -6.10
C ALA A 6 12.42 -5.68 -6.15
N LEU A 7 11.89 -6.08 -4.99
CA LEU A 7 10.65 -6.83 -4.89
C LEU A 7 9.47 -6.06 -5.52
N ASN A 8 9.33 -4.78 -5.20
CA ASN A 8 8.29 -3.95 -5.79
C ASN A 8 8.38 -3.91 -7.32
N ALA A 9 9.57 -3.65 -7.87
CA ALA A 9 9.80 -3.60 -9.30
C ALA A 9 9.46 -4.93 -9.98
N ALA A 10 9.88 -6.06 -9.40
CA ALA A 10 9.56 -7.38 -9.91
C ALA A 10 8.04 -7.64 -9.93
N LEU A 11 7.33 -7.24 -8.88
CA LEU A 11 5.87 -7.38 -8.80
C LEU A 11 5.15 -6.47 -9.79
N VAL A 12 5.59 -5.21 -9.96
CA VAL A 12 5.05 -4.28 -10.95
C VAL A 12 5.15 -4.88 -12.35
N LEU A 13 6.33 -5.35 -12.75
CA LEU A 13 6.54 -5.97 -14.07
C LEU A 13 5.68 -7.22 -14.26
N THR A 14 5.62 -8.09 -13.24
CA THR A 14 4.85 -9.32 -13.28
C THR A 14 3.35 -9.06 -13.40
N PHE A 15 2.81 -8.18 -12.57
CA PHE A 15 1.38 -7.85 -12.59
C PHE A 15 0.99 -7.06 -13.84
N ALA A 16 1.86 -6.20 -14.37
CA ALA A 16 1.65 -5.53 -15.64
C ALA A 16 1.56 -6.53 -16.80
N ALA A 17 2.50 -7.49 -16.87
CA ALA A 17 2.48 -8.54 -17.89
C ALA A 17 1.21 -9.41 -17.81
N LEU A 18 0.78 -9.79 -16.61
CA LEU A 18 -0.43 -10.60 -16.40
C LEU A 18 -1.72 -9.82 -16.69
N ALA A 19 -1.79 -8.54 -16.30
CA ALA A 19 -2.91 -7.66 -16.62
C ALA A 19 -3.03 -7.47 -18.14
N TRP A 20 -1.93 -7.24 -18.84
CA TRP A 20 -1.89 -7.13 -20.29
C TRP A 20 -2.31 -8.42 -20.99
N ARG A 21 -1.73 -9.56 -20.59
CA ARG A 21 -2.04 -10.88 -21.18
C ARG A 21 -3.53 -11.23 -21.02
N THR A 22 -4.11 -10.95 -19.85
CA THR A 22 -5.53 -11.23 -19.60
C THR A 22 -6.46 -10.26 -20.31
N ALA A 23 -6.04 -9.01 -20.54
CA ALA A 23 -6.76 -8.06 -21.41
C ALA A 23 -6.78 -8.54 -22.86
N ARG A 24 -5.62 -8.98 -23.40
CA ARG A 24 -5.53 -9.54 -24.77
C ARG A 24 -6.39 -10.78 -24.95
N ALA A 25 -6.48 -11.63 -23.93
CA ALA A 25 -7.34 -12.81 -23.93
C ALA A 25 -8.84 -12.49 -23.69
N ARG A 26 -9.23 -11.21 -23.62
CA ARG A 26 -10.60 -10.73 -23.32
C ARG A 26 -11.18 -11.28 -22.02
N ALA A 27 -10.32 -11.71 -21.08
CA ALA A 27 -10.71 -12.28 -19.80
C ALA A 27 -10.85 -11.19 -18.74
N PHE A 28 -11.85 -10.31 -18.89
CA PHE A 28 -11.99 -9.08 -18.11
C PHE A 28 -12.08 -9.27 -16.59
N ILE A 29 -12.72 -10.35 -16.12
CA ILE A 29 -12.78 -10.65 -14.68
C ILE A 29 -11.40 -10.93 -14.10
N ARG A 30 -10.55 -11.67 -14.84
CA ARG A 30 -9.16 -11.94 -14.44
C ARG A 30 -8.29 -10.69 -14.62
N HIS A 31 -8.51 -9.93 -15.69
CA HIS A 31 -7.82 -8.65 -15.91
C HIS A 31 -8.03 -7.71 -14.74
N ARG A 32 -9.28 -7.50 -14.29
CA ARG A 32 -9.59 -6.65 -13.12
C ARG A 32 -8.78 -7.04 -11.89
N ARG A 33 -8.64 -8.34 -11.61
CA ARG A 33 -7.87 -8.83 -10.46
C ARG A 33 -6.38 -8.48 -10.56
N TRP A 34 -5.76 -8.64 -11.74
CA TRP A 34 -4.35 -8.28 -11.95
C TRP A 34 -4.14 -6.77 -12.01
N ALA A 35 -5.06 -6.03 -12.62
CA ALA A 35 -5.03 -4.57 -12.69
C ALA A 35 -5.10 -3.94 -11.29
N LEU A 36 -5.95 -4.46 -10.39
CA LEU A 36 -5.98 -3.99 -9.00
C LEU A 36 -4.66 -4.26 -8.26
N ARG A 37 -4.07 -5.46 -8.45
CA ARG A 37 -2.75 -5.78 -7.85
C ARG A 37 -1.68 -4.83 -8.34
N LEU A 38 -1.66 -4.58 -9.65
CA LEU A 38 -0.74 -3.63 -10.29
C LEU A 38 -0.91 -2.22 -9.72
N PHE A 39 -2.16 -1.73 -9.65
CA PHE A 39 -2.47 -0.40 -9.13
C PHE A 39 -1.91 -0.20 -7.72
N VAL A 40 -2.09 -1.20 -6.86
CA VAL A 40 -1.61 -1.15 -5.48
C VAL A 40 -0.08 -1.12 -5.42
N VAL A 41 0.63 -1.99 -6.14
CA VAL A 41 2.11 -2.04 -6.08
C VAL A 41 2.80 -0.85 -6.77
N ILE A 42 2.20 -0.28 -7.82
CA ILE A 42 2.72 0.96 -8.43
C ILE A 42 2.70 2.11 -7.42
N ASN A 43 1.70 2.16 -6.54
CA ASN A 43 1.57 3.18 -5.51
C ASN A 43 2.39 2.88 -4.24
N ALA A 44 3.26 1.86 -4.22
CA ALA A 44 4.02 1.47 -3.03
C ALA A 44 4.86 2.62 -2.44
N VAL A 45 5.50 3.44 -3.27
CA VAL A 45 6.27 4.61 -2.80
C VAL A 45 5.39 5.63 -2.09
N TRP A 46 4.14 5.78 -2.51
CA TRP A 46 3.19 6.66 -1.85
C TRP A 46 2.76 6.08 -0.49
N PHE A 47 2.49 4.78 -0.41
CA PHE A 47 2.22 4.10 0.87
C PHE A 47 3.40 4.18 1.84
N TYR A 48 4.64 4.14 1.32
CA TYR A 48 5.84 4.35 2.13
C TYR A 48 5.83 5.74 2.80
N ARG A 49 5.53 6.81 2.05
CA ARG A 49 5.44 8.17 2.59
C ARG A 49 4.32 8.30 3.62
N LEU A 50 3.15 7.73 3.33
CA LEU A 50 2.03 7.73 4.29
C LEU A 50 2.38 7.00 5.59
N GLY A 51 2.93 5.80 5.49
CA GLY A 51 3.31 5.00 6.66
C GLY A 51 4.36 5.70 7.51
N MET A 52 5.35 6.32 6.88
CA MET A 52 6.37 7.12 7.57
C MET A 52 5.76 8.33 8.29
N MET A 53 4.90 9.11 7.63
CA MET A 53 4.32 10.31 8.23
C MET A 53 3.37 9.99 9.37
N LEU A 54 2.56 8.93 9.22
CA LEU A 54 1.70 8.46 10.30
C LEU A 54 2.53 7.96 11.49
N TRP A 55 3.64 7.26 11.25
CA TRP A 55 4.52 6.78 12.30
C TRP A 55 5.14 7.94 13.10
N PHE A 56 5.67 8.96 12.40
CA PHE A 56 6.20 10.16 13.03
C PHE A 56 5.15 10.93 13.82
N ALA A 57 3.93 11.02 13.32
CA ALA A 57 2.84 11.69 14.05
C ALA A 57 2.47 10.96 15.34
N VAL A 58 2.44 9.63 15.32
CA VAL A 58 2.11 8.81 16.51
C VAL A 58 3.23 8.83 17.55
N HIS A 59 4.49 8.74 17.13
CA HIS A 59 5.64 8.65 18.03
C HIS A 59 6.29 10.00 18.35
N GLN A 60 5.80 11.09 17.75
CA GLN A 60 6.35 12.45 17.85
C GLN A 60 7.87 12.51 17.61
N GLY A 61 8.39 11.63 16.75
CA GLY A 61 9.81 11.54 16.48
C GLY A 61 10.20 10.32 15.64
N PRO A 62 11.47 10.23 15.23
CA PRO A 62 11.99 9.17 14.37
C PRO A 62 12.29 7.88 15.16
N VAL A 63 11.32 7.40 15.94
CA VAL A 63 11.48 6.18 16.75
C VAL A 63 11.67 4.97 15.84
N GLY A 64 12.76 4.23 16.03
CA GLY A 64 13.08 3.08 15.17
C GLY A 64 13.62 3.43 13.79
N HIS A 65 13.96 4.70 13.56
CA HIS A 65 14.73 5.17 12.41
C HIS A 65 16.17 5.47 12.82
N THR A 66 17.11 5.22 11.91
CA THR A 66 18.53 5.57 12.07
C THR A 66 18.94 6.57 11.01
N ALA A 67 20.07 7.26 11.21
CA ALA A 67 20.63 8.16 10.20
C ALA A 67 20.97 7.43 8.88
N ALA A 68 21.22 6.12 8.94
CA ALA A 68 21.49 5.27 7.79
C ALA A 68 20.23 4.63 7.17
N PHE A 69 19.03 4.90 7.69
CA PHE A 69 17.76 4.26 7.26
C PHE A 69 17.78 2.73 7.31
N ASP A 70 18.45 2.18 8.32
CA ASP A 70 18.55 0.75 8.61
C ASP A 70 17.96 0.40 9.98
N GLY A 71 17.19 1.31 10.58
CA GLY A 71 16.48 1.07 11.82
C GLY A 71 15.43 -0.05 11.68
N PRO A 72 14.97 -0.63 12.81
CA PRO A 72 13.99 -1.72 12.79
C PRO A 72 12.69 -1.34 12.09
N PHE A 73 12.23 -0.09 12.22
CA PHE A 73 11.04 0.38 11.53
C PHE A 73 11.32 0.68 10.05
N ASP A 74 12.50 1.17 9.68
CA ASP A 74 12.90 1.35 8.28
C ASP A 74 12.91 0.04 7.51
N ILE A 75 13.46 -1.03 8.12
CA ILE A 75 13.47 -2.37 7.54
C ILE A 75 12.05 -2.89 7.41
N PHE A 76 11.23 -2.76 8.44
CA PHE A 76 9.82 -3.15 8.38
C PHE A 76 9.08 -2.44 7.26
N LEU A 77 9.18 -1.11 7.20
CA LEU A 77 8.50 -0.27 6.22
C LEU A 77 9.01 -0.55 4.79
N ALA A 78 10.28 -0.91 4.63
CA ALA A 78 10.86 -1.32 3.35
C ALA A 78 10.20 -2.57 2.75
N PHE A 79 9.48 -3.40 3.51
CA PHE A 79 8.66 -4.48 2.96
C PHE A 79 7.17 -4.21 3.06
N ALA A 80 6.73 -3.60 4.16
CA ALA A 80 5.33 -3.33 4.44
C ALA A 80 4.69 -2.43 3.36
N HIS A 81 5.42 -1.46 2.80
CA HIS A 81 4.88 -0.56 1.78
C HIS A 81 4.39 -1.26 0.49
N VAL A 82 4.86 -2.49 0.24
CA VAL A 82 4.41 -3.34 -0.87
C VAL A 82 3.45 -4.42 -0.38
N LEU A 83 3.85 -5.15 0.68
CA LEU A 83 3.14 -6.35 1.13
C LEU A 83 1.83 -6.03 1.84
N LEU A 84 1.78 -4.97 2.64
CA LEU A 84 0.58 -4.63 3.42
C LEU A 84 -0.58 -4.20 2.52
N PRO A 85 -0.41 -3.25 1.57
CA PRO A 85 -1.48 -2.91 0.63
C PRO A 85 -1.93 -4.11 -0.22
N LEU A 86 -0.99 -4.97 -0.63
CA LEU A 86 -1.29 -6.17 -1.39
C LEU A 86 -2.11 -7.18 -0.57
N ALA A 87 -1.74 -7.40 0.70
CA ALA A 87 -2.49 -8.28 1.61
C ALA A 87 -3.93 -7.79 1.84
N ILE A 88 -4.11 -6.48 2.02
CA ILE A 88 -5.45 -5.86 2.14
C ILE A 88 -6.26 -6.11 0.88
N LEU A 89 -5.66 -5.97 -0.31
CA LEU A 89 -6.32 -6.25 -1.57
C LEU A 89 -6.73 -7.73 -1.69
N GLU A 90 -5.87 -8.67 -1.29
CA GLU A 90 -6.21 -10.11 -1.32
C GLU A 90 -7.38 -10.42 -0.39
N LEU A 91 -7.38 -9.85 0.82
CA LEU A 91 -8.51 -9.97 1.75
C LEU A 91 -9.79 -9.39 1.13
N TYR A 92 -9.71 -8.25 0.45
CA TYR A 92 -10.86 -7.62 -0.23
C TYR A 92 -11.43 -8.54 -1.32
N LEU A 93 -10.56 -9.13 -2.15
CA LEU A 93 -10.96 -10.07 -3.19
C LEU A 93 -11.56 -11.35 -2.61
N ALA A 94 -11.00 -11.87 -1.50
CA ALA A 94 -11.50 -13.06 -0.81
C ALA A 94 -12.89 -12.81 -0.18
N ALA A 95 -13.06 -11.69 0.53
CA ALA A 95 -14.33 -11.30 1.12
C ALA A 95 -15.43 -11.08 0.05
N GLY A 96 -15.06 -10.57 -1.12
CA GLY A 96 -15.98 -10.40 -2.24
C GLY A 96 -16.39 -11.72 -2.92
N ALA A 97 -15.47 -12.68 -3.06
CA ALA A 97 -15.70 -13.92 -3.79
C ALA A 97 -16.41 -15.00 -2.96
N GLN A 98 -16.06 -15.12 -1.67
CA GLN A 98 -16.50 -16.24 -0.82
C GLN A 98 -17.02 -15.79 0.56
N GLY A 99 -16.97 -14.49 0.86
CA GLY A 99 -17.35 -13.96 2.16
C GLY A 99 -18.87 -13.79 2.36
N GLY A 100 -19.35 -14.18 3.54
CA GLY A 100 -20.70 -13.85 4.00
C GLY A 100 -20.85 -12.36 4.36
N ALA A 101 -22.06 -11.94 4.76
CA ALA A 101 -22.36 -10.55 5.10
C ALA A 101 -21.42 -9.95 6.16
N ARG A 102 -21.04 -10.75 7.17
CA ARG A 102 -20.09 -10.34 8.22
C ARG A 102 -18.69 -10.04 7.66
N ALA A 103 -18.16 -10.89 6.77
CA ALA A 103 -16.84 -10.69 6.16
C ALA A 103 -16.82 -9.43 5.28
N LYS A 104 -17.90 -9.19 4.52
CA LYS A 104 -18.06 -7.97 3.73
C LYS A 104 -18.17 -6.72 4.61
N GLY A 105 -18.92 -6.80 5.73
CA GLY A 105 -19.01 -5.71 6.71
C GLY A 105 -17.67 -5.38 7.37
N ALA A 106 -16.92 -6.40 7.81
CA ALA A 106 -15.58 -6.23 8.39
C ALA A 106 -14.60 -5.61 7.38
N MET A 107 -14.63 -6.06 6.12
CA MET A 107 -13.83 -5.49 5.05
C MET A 107 -14.20 -4.03 4.76
N ALA A 108 -15.50 -3.69 4.75
CA ALA A 108 -15.94 -2.32 4.57
C ALA A 108 -15.47 -1.40 5.72
N ALA A 109 -15.58 -1.87 6.96
CA ALA A 109 -15.06 -1.14 8.12
C ALA A 109 -13.54 -0.95 8.04
N LEU A 110 -12.79 -1.99 7.66
CA LEU A 110 -11.34 -1.91 7.44
C LEU A 110 -11.00 -0.86 6.37
N LEU A 111 -11.68 -0.88 5.22
CA LEU A 111 -11.47 0.10 4.15
C LEU A 111 -11.80 1.52 4.60
N LEU A 112 -12.82 1.71 5.42
CA LEU A 112 -13.16 3.02 5.98
C LEU A 112 -12.03 3.53 6.88
N VAL A 113 -11.54 2.71 7.81
CA VAL A 113 -10.41 3.06 8.68
C VAL A 113 -9.17 3.40 7.86
N LEU A 114 -8.84 2.59 6.85
CA LEU A 114 -7.70 2.84 5.98
C LEU A 114 -7.85 4.12 5.15
N SER A 115 -9.07 4.44 4.71
CA SER A 115 -9.36 5.68 3.99
C SER A 115 -9.19 6.90 4.89
N LEU A 116 -9.65 6.82 6.14
CA LEU A 116 -9.43 7.88 7.13
C LEU A 116 -7.94 8.05 7.47
N ALA A 117 -7.22 6.95 7.68
CA ALA A 117 -5.78 6.97 7.91
C ALA A 117 -5.02 7.57 6.72
N THR A 118 -5.44 7.25 5.50
CA THR A 118 -4.91 7.85 4.27
C THR A 118 -5.16 9.35 4.23
N ALA A 119 -6.40 9.80 4.51
CA ALA A 119 -6.73 11.22 4.53
C ALA A 119 -5.90 11.98 5.57
N ALA A 120 -5.77 11.44 6.78
CA ALA A 120 -4.90 12.00 7.82
C ALA A 120 -3.43 12.05 7.38
N GLY A 121 -2.92 10.96 6.81
CA GLY A 121 -1.54 10.91 6.30
C GLY A 121 -1.28 11.91 5.17
N VAL A 122 -2.25 12.12 4.26
CA VAL A 122 -2.15 13.15 3.21
C VAL A 122 -2.08 14.54 3.83
N LEU A 123 -2.92 14.85 4.82
CA LEU A 123 -2.87 16.14 5.52
C LEU A 123 -1.51 16.36 6.20
N LEU A 124 -0.97 15.33 6.86
CA LEU A 124 0.36 15.38 7.49
C LEU A 124 1.47 15.60 6.47
N VAL A 125 1.43 14.91 5.32
CA VAL A 125 2.40 15.12 4.22
C VAL A 125 2.32 16.55 3.70
N VAL A 126 1.11 17.05 3.45
CA VAL A 126 0.91 18.42 2.93
C VAL A 126 1.47 19.45 3.90
N MET A 127 1.14 19.34 5.19
CA MET A 127 1.60 20.28 6.21
C MET A 127 3.11 20.17 6.49
N GLY A 128 3.65 18.95 6.55
CA GLY A 128 5.03 18.69 6.96
C GLY A 128 6.06 18.82 5.83
N MET A 129 5.66 18.55 4.58
CA MET A 129 6.58 18.50 3.44
C MET A 129 6.32 19.55 2.37
N TRP A 130 5.06 19.92 2.10
CA TRP A 130 4.69 20.68 0.90
C TRP A 130 4.24 22.12 1.17
N LEU A 131 3.89 22.46 2.41
CA LEU A 131 3.62 23.84 2.77
C LEU A 131 4.92 24.66 2.76
N PRO A 132 4.92 25.87 2.19
CA PRO A 132 6.05 26.78 2.30
C PRO A 132 6.27 27.12 3.79
N ARG A 133 7.52 26.96 4.26
CA ARG A 133 7.92 27.50 5.56
C ARG A 133 8.17 28.99 5.35
N LEU A 134 7.20 29.83 5.74
CA LEU A 134 7.37 31.27 5.85
C LEU A 134 7.96 31.62 7.23
#